data_AF-A0A7Y5EAR8-F1
#
_entry.id   AF-A0A7Y5EAR8-F1
#
_cell.length_a   1.000
_cell.length_b   1.000
_cell.length_c   1.000
_cell.angle_alpha   90.00
_cell.angle_beta   90.00
_cell.angle_gamma   90.00
#
_symmetry.space_group_name_H-M   'P 1'
#
loop_
_entity.id
_entity.type
_entity.pdbx_description
1 polymer ?
#
loop_
_entity_poly.entity_id
_entity_poly.type
_entity_poly.pdbx_seq_one_letter_code
_entity_poly.pdbx_strand_id
1 'polypeptide(L)'
;MWELLSSLDLQPTVDKVQQGVVLDFAHYSLLRDSADAKLRHLMHKVNGNTEREPTVRLQSEQDLLRLQDACLRVSHLLQTSCLALRRLQLDHQDQRLAREALESQLAYMQACLHRSLDSFDRSSWPDSHRR
;
A
#
# COMPACT_ATOMS: atom_id res chain seq x y z
N MET A 1 3.09 8.41 -19.47
CA MET A 1 3.98 7.56 -18.63
C MET A 1 3.21 6.92 -17.48
N TRP A 2 2.46 7.68 -16.68
CA TRP A 2 1.68 7.14 -15.54
C TRP A 2 0.56 6.14 -15.91
N GLU A 3 -0.10 6.30 -17.05
CA GLU A 3 -1.12 5.35 -17.54
C GLU A 3 -0.55 3.96 -17.86
N LEU A 4 0.70 3.89 -18.29
CA LEU A 4 1.40 2.62 -18.51
C LEU A 4 1.72 1.96 -17.16
N LEU A 5 2.24 2.73 -16.20
CA LEU A 5 2.59 2.22 -14.87
C LEU A 5 1.37 1.76 -14.05
N SER A 6 0.21 2.37 -14.25
CA SER A 6 -1.03 1.98 -13.57
C SER A 6 -1.66 0.69 -14.12
N SER A 7 -1.30 0.30 -15.34
CA SER A 7 -1.81 -0.90 -16.04
C SER A 7 -0.85 -2.08 -16.04
N LEU A 8 0.35 -1.94 -15.46
CA LEU A 8 1.31 -3.03 -15.32
C LEU A 8 0.78 -4.15 -14.44
N ASP A 9 0.95 -5.39 -14.90
CA ASP A 9 0.85 -6.56 -14.07
C ASP A 9 2.09 -6.65 -13.16
N LEU A 10 1.88 -6.40 -11.87
CA LEU A 10 2.91 -6.50 -10.85
C LEU A 10 2.87 -7.81 -10.08
N GLN A 11 1.92 -8.71 -10.37
CA GLN A 11 1.73 -9.95 -9.61
C GLN A 11 3.03 -10.74 -9.46
N PRO A 12 3.86 -10.92 -10.51
CA PRO A 12 5.13 -11.64 -10.36
C PRO A 12 6.12 -10.99 -9.38
N THR A 13 6.06 -9.65 -9.24
CA THR A 13 6.92 -8.92 -8.30
C THR A 13 6.35 -8.96 -6.89
N VAL A 14 5.02 -8.91 -6.76
CA VAL A 14 4.31 -9.07 -5.48
C VAL A 14 4.54 -10.48 -4.91
N ASP A 15 4.47 -11.52 -5.74
CA ASP A 15 4.70 -12.91 -5.32
C ASP A 15 6.11 -13.10 -4.76
N LYS A 16 7.12 -12.49 -5.40
CA LYS A 16 8.50 -12.47 -4.87
C LYS A 16 8.56 -11.88 -3.47
N VAL A 17 7.88 -10.76 -3.23
CA VAL A 17 7.84 -10.13 -1.89
C VAL A 17 7.14 -11.03 -0.88
N GLN A 18 6.01 -11.65 -1.25
CA GLN A 18 5.27 -12.57 -0.37
C GLN A 18 6.08 -13.83 -0.02
N GLN A 19 6.94 -14.29 -0.92
CA GLN A 19 7.87 -15.39 -0.70
C GLN A 19 9.12 -14.98 0.10
N GLY A 20 9.22 -13.72 0.52
CA GLY A 20 10.37 -13.20 1.27
C GLY A 20 11.62 -12.95 0.43
N VAL A 21 11.48 -12.89 -0.90
CA VAL A 21 12.60 -12.59 -1.81
C VAL A 21 12.95 -11.12 -1.71
N VAL A 22 14.23 -10.83 -1.46
CA VAL A 22 14.77 -9.47 -1.49
C VAL A 22 14.79 -8.97 -2.93
N LEU A 23 14.02 -7.92 -3.22
CA LEU A 23 13.98 -7.31 -4.54
C LEU A 23 15.26 -6.51 -4.81
N ASP A 24 15.69 -6.49 -6.07
CA ASP A 24 16.64 -5.50 -6.54
C ASP A 24 16.01 -4.10 -6.62
N PHE A 25 16.85 -3.09 -6.83
CA PHE A 25 16.42 -1.70 -6.89
C PHE A 25 15.38 -1.43 -7.99
N ALA A 26 15.46 -2.12 -9.13
CA ALA A 26 14.55 -1.88 -10.25
C ALA A 26 13.15 -2.40 -9.93
N HIS A 27 13.04 -3.65 -9.46
CA HIS A 27 11.78 -4.24 -9.04
C HIS A 27 11.17 -3.49 -7.85
N TYR A 28 12.00 -3.09 -6.88
CA TYR A 28 11.56 -2.26 -5.76
C TYR A 28 10.99 -0.90 -6.23
N SER A 29 11.72 -0.20 -7.10
CA SER A 29 11.28 1.10 -7.61
C SER A 29 10.00 0.98 -8.45
N LEU A 30 9.88 -0.09 -9.23
CA LEU A 30 8.69 -0.38 -10.02
C LEU A 30 7.44 -0.56 -9.16
N LEU A 31 7.53 -1.29 -8.04
CA LEU A 31 6.41 -1.44 -7.10
C LEU A 31 5.97 -0.09 -6.55
N ARG A 32 6.92 0.74 -6.10
CA ARG A 32 6.64 2.08 -5.57
C ARG A 32 5.97 2.95 -6.63
N ASP A 33 6.56 3.02 -7.82
CA ASP A 33 6.11 3.93 -8.88
C ASP A 33 4.75 3.50 -9.45
N SER A 34 4.48 2.19 -9.53
CA SER A 34 3.16 1.69 -9.94
C SER A 34 2.10 1.93 -8.87
N ALA A 35 2.41 1.78 -7.58
CA ALA A 35 1.46 2.11 -6.51
C ALA A 35 1.07 3.60 -6.55
N ASP A 36 2.05 4.49 -6.73
CA ASP A 36 1.80 5.92 -6.91
C ASP A 36 0.99 6.21 -8.19
N ALA A 37 1.30 5.53 -9.30
CA ALA A 37 0.57 5.65 -10.55
C ALA A 37 -0.90 5.28 -10.43
N LYS A 38 -1.22 4.20 -9.72
CA LYS A 38 -2.60 3.74 -9.50
C LYS A 38 -3.40 4.75 -8.67
N LEU A 39 -2.80 5.35 -7.65
CA LEU A 39 -3.45 6.40 -6.84
C LEU A 39 -3.68 7.68 -7.67
N ARG A 40 -2.68 8.14 -8.43
CA ARG A 40 -2.85 9.30 -9.32
C ARG A 40 -3.92 9.07 -10.38
N HIS A 41 -3.97 7.87 -10.96
CA HIS A 41 -5.01 7.49 -11.91
C HIS A 41 -6.41 7.55 -11.28
N LEU A 42 -6.55 7.04 -10.05
CA LEU A 42 -7.80 7.11 -9.30
C LEU A 42 -8.22 8.55 -9.02
N MET A 43 -7.28 9.42 -8.61
CA MET A 43 -7.54 10.86 -8.42
C MET A 43 -8.03 11.52 -9.70
N HIS A 44 -7.39 11.23 -10.84
CA HIS A 44 -7.82 11.78 -12.14
C HIS A 44 -9.25 11.36 -12.49
N LYS A 45 -9.62 10.09 -12.24
CA LYS A 45 -10.98 9.59 -12.44
C LYS A 45 -12.01 10.28 -11.53
N VAL A 46 -11.67 10.49 -10.25
CA VAL A 46 -12.55 11.17 -9.30
C VAL A 46 -12.76 12.64 -9.70
N ASN A 47 -11.70 13.32 -10.15
CA ASN A 47 -11.75 14.71 -10.57
C ASN A 47 -12.49 14.90 -11.91
N GLY A 48 -12.33 13.96 -12.83
CA GLY A 48 -12.99 13.96 -14.14
C GLY A 48 -14.48 13.62 -14.11
N ASN A 49 -15.01 13.12 -12.98
CA ASN A 49 -16.42 12.83 -12.84
C ASN A 49 -17.23 14.12 -12.56
N THR A 50 -17.75 14.72 -13.62
CA THR A 50 -18.56 15.96 -13.55
C THR A 50 -19.98 15.76 -13.03
N GLU A 51 -20.45 14.51 -12.90
CA GLU A 51 -21.78 14.19 -12.38
C GLU A 51 -21.86 14.29 -10.85
N ARG A 52 -20.71 14.33 -10.17
CA ARG A 52 -20.63 14.47 -8.71
C ARG A 52 -20.75 15.93 -8.29
N GLU A 53 -21.39 16.15 -7.14
CA GLU A 53 -21.45 17.46 -6.51
C GLU A 53 -20.02 18.02 -6.25
N PRO A 54 -19.75 19.30 -6.53
CA PRO A 54 -18.42 19.88 -6.40
C PRO A 54 -17.77 19.70 -5.02
N THR A 55 -18.57 19.76 -3.95
CA THR A 55 -18.15 19.57 -2.56
C THR A 55 -17.68 18.14 -2.30
N VAL A 56 -18.46 17.15 -2.75
CA VAL A 56 -18.14 15.72 -2.64
C VAL A 56 -16.88 15.38 -3.44
N ARG A 57 -16.72 15.97 -4.63
CA ARG A 57 -15.52 15.78 -5.46
C ARG A 57 -14.27 16.31 -4.77
N LEU A 58 -14.31 17.53 -4.24
CA LEU A 58 -13.18 18.13 -3.52
C LEU A 58 -12.81 17.32 -2.27
N GLN A 59 -13.80 16.85 -1.51
CA GLN A 59 -13.57 16.00 -0.33
C GLN A 59 -12.89 14.68 -0.73
N SER A 60 -13.40 14.03 -1.78
CA SER A 60 -12.84 12.77 -2.28
C SER A 60 -11.38 12.93 -2.73
N GLU A 61 -11.05 14.03 -3.41
CA GLU A 61 -9.68 14.35 -3.82
C GLU A 61 -8.75 14.53 -2.61
N GLN A 62 -9.20 15.27 -1.59
CA GLN A 62 -8.44 15.45 -0.35
C GLN A 62 -8.19 14.14 0.38
N ASP A 63 -9.18 13.25 0.43
CA ASP A 63 -9.04 11.95 1.08
C ASP A 63 -8.06 11.03 0.33
N LEU A 64 -8.03 11.09 -1.01
CA LEU A 64 -7.04 10.38 -1.81
C LEU A 64 -5.62 10.92 -1.62
N LEU A 65 -5.46 12.24 -1.51
CA LEU A 65 -4.16 12.86 -1.17
C LEU A 65 -3.69 12.44 0.23
N ARG A 66 -4.59 12.42 1.22
CA ARG A 66 -4.28 11.94 2.57
C ARG A 66 -3.86 10.47 2.56
N LEU A 67 -4.54 9.64 1.76
CA LEU A 67 -4.19 8.23 1.58
C LEU A 67 -2.78 8.06 0.99
N GLN A 68 -2.46 8.80 -0.08
CA GLN A 68 -1.14 8.76 -0.71
C GLN A 68 -0.04 9.12 0.29
N ASP A 69 -0.22 10.21 1.05
CA ASP A 69 0.75 10.63 2.05
C ASP A 69 0.88 9.59 3.18
N ALA A 70 -0.24 9.03 3.66
CA ALA A 70 -0.22 7.97 4.66
C ALA A 70 0.58 6.73 4.18
N CYS A 71 0.40 6.29 2.93
CA CYS A 71 1.15 5.17 2.36
C CYS A 71 2.67 5.46 2.28
N LEU A 72 3.05 6.68 1.90
CA LEU A 72 4.45 7.11 1.87
C LEU A 72 5.04 7.15 3.29
N ARG A 73 4.31 7.70 4.26
CA ARG A 73 4.74 7.72 5.67
C ARG A 73 5.01 6.33 6.22
N VAL A 74 4.11 5.36 5.99
CA VAL A 74 4.31 3.97 6.43
C VAL A 74 5.57 3.36 5.82
N SER A 75 5.78 3.57 4.52
CA SER A 75 6.97 3.06 3.81
C SER A 75 8.27 3.65 4.39
N HIS A 76 8.29 4.96 4.65
CA HIS A 76 9.43 5.64 5.27
C HIS A 76 9.67 5.20 6.72
N LEU A 77 8.62 4.98 7.50
CA LEU A 77 8.75 4.49 8.87
C LEU A 77 9.42 3.11 8.88
N LEU A 78 8.98 2.18 8.05
CA LEU A 78 9.62 0.86 7.93
C LEU A 78 11.11 0.96 7.57
N GLN A 79 11.46 1.78 6.58
CA GLN A 79 12.86 1.99 6.18
C GLN A 79 13.71 2.57 7.30
N THR A 80 13.21 3.60 7.98
CA THR A 80 13.93 4.27 9.05
C THR A 80 14.07 3.38 10.29
N SER A 81 13.06 2.58 10.62
CA SER A 81 13.14 1.54 11.67
C SER A 81 14.21 0.50 11.37
N CYS A 82 14.26 -0.04 10.14
CA CYS A 82 15.30 -0.99 9.73
C CYS A 82 16.71 -0.37 9.79
N LEU A 83 16.85 0.89 9.39
CA LEU A 83 18.12 1.61 9.48
C LEU A 83 18.54 1.87 10.93
N ALA A 84 17.60 2.22 11.80
CA ALA A 84 17.85 2.41 13.23
C ALA A 84 18.36 1.13 13.88
N LEU A 85 17.72 -0.02 13.62
CA LEU A 85 18.18 -1.33 14.12
C LEU A 85 19.62 -1.63 13.68
N ARG A 86 19.96 -1.34 12.42
CA ARG A 86 21.31 -1.55 11.91
C ARG A 86 22.38 -0.72 12.65
N ARG A 87 21.99 0.43 13.21
CA ARG A 87 22.87 1.34 13.95
C ARG A 87 23.07 0.96 15.42
N LEU A 88 22.19 0.13 15.98
CA LEU A 88 22.25 -0.25 17.39
C LEU A 88 23.42 -1.19 17.74
N GLN A 89 24.14 -1.72 16.74
CA GLN A 89 25.29 -2.63 16.94
C GLN A 89 24.99 -3.78 17.93
N LEU A 90 23.79 -4.34 17.83
CA LEU A 90 23.31 -5.42 18.68
C LEU A 90 24.15 -6.68 18.50
N ASP A 91 24.19 -7.52 19.54
CA ASP A 91 24.70 -8.87 19.39
C ASP A 91 23.76 -9.72 18.50
N HIS A 92 24.20 -10.93 18.14
CA HIS A 92 23.45 -11.79 17.24
C HIS A 92 22.07 -12.19 17.79
N GLN A 93 21.94 -12.36 19.11
CA GLN A 93 20.68 -12.76 19.73
C GLN A 93 19.68 -11.60 19.73
N ASP A 94 20.13 -10.42 20.12
CA ASP A 94 19.33 -9.20 20.11
C ASP A 94 18.96 -8.78 18.69
N GLN A 95 19.86 -8.96 17.72
CA GLN A 95 19.56 -8.71 16.31
C GLN A 95 18.46 -9.65 15.79
N ARG A 96 18.47 -10.93 16.20
CA ARG A 96 17.40 -11.88 15.86
C ARG A 96 16.07 -11.45 16.47
N LEU A 97 16.05 -11.09 17.74
CA LEU A 97 14.83 -10.64 18.41
C LEU A 97 14.26 -9.37 17.76
N ALA A 98 15.12 -8.41 17.43
CA ALA A 98 14.71 -7.18 16.76
C ALA A 98 14.12 -7.45 15.35
N ARG A 99 14.69 -8.41 14.63
CA ARG A 99 14.16 -8.88 13.34
C ARG A 99 12.78 -9.52 13.50
N GLU A 100 12.63 -10.45 14.43
CA GLU A 100 11.36 -11.13 14.72
C GLU A 100 10.27 -10.13 15.12
N ALA A 101 10.62 -9.09 15.89
CA ALA A 101 9.71 -8.02 16.24
C ALA A 101 9.24 -7.23 15.01
N LEU A 102 10.13 -6.87 14.08
CA LEU A 102 9.75 -6.19 12.84
C LEU A 102 8.88 -7.07 11.92
N GLU A 103 9.23 -8.35 11.79
CA GLU A 103 8.45 -9.30 10.99
C GLU A 103 7.04 -9.47 11.57
N SER A 104 6.91 -9.52 12.90
CA SER A 104 5.62 -9.55 13.59
C SER A 104 4.80 -8.26 13.38
N GLN A 105 5.44 -7.10 13.41
CA GLN A 105 4.77 -5.82 13.11
C GLN A 105 4.28 -5.75 11.66
N LEU A 106 5.08 -6.24 10.71
CA LEU A 106 4.67 -6.32 9.31
C LEU A 106 3.45 -7.24 9.13
N ALA A 107 3.46 -8.42 9.75
CA ALA A 107 2.34 -9.35 9.72
C ALA A 107 1.07 -8.73 10.33
N TYR A 108 1.20 -8.00 11.45
CA TYR A 108 0.08 -7.27 12.04
C TYR A 108 -0.49 -6.18 11.12
N MET A 109 0.38 -5.40 10.45
CA MET A 109 -0.05 -4.41 9.46
C MET A 109 -0.78 -5.05 8.27
N GLN A 110 -0.29 -6.19 7.78
CA GLN A 110 -0.97 -6.97 6.72
C GLN A 110 -2.33 -7.47 7.18
N ALA A 111 -2.44 -7.98 8.42
CA ALA A 111 -3.71 -8.44 8.98
C ALA A 111 -4.73 -7.29 9.12
N CYS A 112 -4.29 -6.11 9.58
CA CYS A 112 -5.11 -4.90 9.62
C CYS A 112 -5.60 -4.51 8.23
N LEU A 113 -4.71 -4.52 7.23
CA LEU A 113 -5.07 -4.23 5.84
C LEU A 113 -6.12 -5.21 5.33
N HIS A 114 -5.88 -6.52 5.43
CA HIS A 114 -6.84 -7.53 4.95
C HIS A 114 -8.20 -7.40 5.62
N ARG A 115 -8.24 -7.17 6.93
CA ARG A 115 -9.50 -6.97 7.67
C ARG A 115 -10.26 -5.72 7.18
N SER A 116 -9.55 -4.63 6.91
CA SER A 116 -10.17 -3.43 6.35
C SER A 116 -10.63 -3.63 4.90
N LEU A 117 -9.85 -4.36 4.09
CA LEU A 117 -10.18 -4.61 2.69
C LEU A 117 -11.38 -5.57 2.51
N ASP A 118 -11.56 -6.56 3.39
CA ASP A 118 -12.71 -7.46 3.38
C ASP A 118 -14.06 -6.70 3.41
N SER A 119 -14.09 -5.51 4.02
CA SER A 119 -15.28 -4.65 4.02
C SER A 119 -15.60 -4.00 2.67
N PHE A 120 -14.60 -3.78 1.81
CA PHE A 120 -14.81 -3.23 0.47
C PHE A 120 -15.45 -4.26 -0.46
N ASP A 121 -15.03 -5.52 -0.38
CA ASP A 121 -15.54 -6.58 -1.26
C ASP A 121 -17.00 -6.94 -0.93
N ARG A 122 -17.38 -6.90 0.34
CA ARG A 122 -18.76 -7.16 0.81
C ARG A 122 -19.77 -6.08 0.43
N SER A 123 -19.32 -4.86 0.14
CA SER A 123 -20.19 -3.73 -0.21
C SER A 123 -20.73 -3.78 -1.66
N SER A 124 -20.30 -4.75 -2.47
CA SER A 124 -20.61 -4.86 -3.89
C SER A 124 -21.84 -5.73 -4.25
N TRP A 125 -22.63 -6.20 -3.29
CA TRP A 125 -23.86 -6.98 -3.54
C TRP A 125 -25.11 -6.31 -2.95
N PRO A 126 -26.02 -5.76 -3.78
CA PRO A 126 -27.44 -5.82 -3.47
C PRO A 126 -27.91 -7.22 -3.88
N ASP A 127 -28.11 -8.08 -2.88
CA ASP A 127 -28.82 -9.36 -3.00
C ASP A 127 -30.25 -9.08 -3.48
N SER A 128 -30.40 -9.02 -4.80
CA SER A 128 -31.66 -8.80 -5.51
C SER A 128 -32.38 -10.13 -5.66
N HIS A 129 -32.58 -10.88 -4.57
CA HIS A 129 -33.59 -11.93 -4.48
C HIS A 129 -33.80 -12.36 -3.02
N ARG A 130 -34.74 -11.70 -2.33
CA ARG A 130 -35.54 -12.41 -1.31
C ARG A 130 -36.91 -11.78 -1.09
N ARG A 131 -37.89 -12.46 -1.71
CA ARG A 131 -39.36 -12.45 -1.55
C ARG A 131 -40.14 -11.37 -2.27
#